data_AF-A0AAE4ZZT6-F1
#
_entry.id   AF-A0AAE4ZZT6-F1
#
_cell.length_a   1.000
_cell.length_b   1.000
_cell.length_c   1.000
_cell.angle_alpha   90.00
_cell.angle_beta   90.00
_cell.angle_gamma   90.00
#
_symmetry.space_group_name_H-M   'P 1'
#
loop_
_entity.id
_entity.type
_entity.pdbx_description
1 polymer ?
#
loop_
_entity_poly.entity_id
_entity_poly.type
_entity_poly.pdbx_seq_one_letter_code
_entity_poly.pdbx_strand_id
1 'polypeptide(L)'
;MAVNRGRIRRIIAVFIIVLATGTGVYAYLNSKSAPAAAGQTIGGSDERRGSYFTVLDESGKTLFTTGHMLHVGDEFISEDDTRYEVIRVDEDIALAKAVGRMEALPLLPVMGAQIESGTGKVAIYHTHSSESYVPSDGTESRPGAGGILDVGASMANGLKKRGAEPVHSTTSHAPHDAAAYARSR
;
A
#
# COMPACT_ATOMS: atom_id res chain seq x y z
N MET A 1 57.44 -29.60 39.87
CA MET A 1 56.31 -30.05 39.01
C MET A 1 56.55 -29.57 37.59
N ALA A 2 57.04 -30.43 36.69
CA ALA A 2 57.40 -30.04 35.33
C ALA A 2 56.16 -30.13 34.42
N VAL A 3 55.68 -28.98 33.97
CA VAL A 3 54.55 -28.88 33.03
C VAL A 3 54.99 -29.43 31.66
N ASN A 4 54.35 -30.50 31.21
CA ASN A 4 54.67 -31.19 29.96
C ASN A 4 54.24 -30.34 28.75
N ARG A 5 55.16 -29.52 28.25
CA ARG A 5 55.00 -28.57 27.13
C ARG A 5 54.44 -29.21 25.85
N GLY A 6 54.58 -30.53 25.66
CA GLY A 6 54.02 -31.26 24.51
C GLY A 6 52.49 -31.43 24.57
N ARG A 7 51.91 -31.57 25.77
CA ARG A 7 50.46 -31.71 25.97
C ARG A 7 49.73 -30.38 25.75
N ILE A 8 50.33 -29.28 26.18
CA ILE A 8 49.79 -27.92 26.00
C ILE A 8 49.77 -27.51 24.53
N ARG A 9 50.83 -27.82 23.76
CA ARG A 9 50.87 -27.55 22.31
C ARG A 9 49.78 -28.28 21.53
N ARG A 10 49.45 -29.52 21.91
CA ARG A 10 48.37 -30.30 21.28
C ARG A 10 46.98 -29.75 21.62
N ILE A 11 46.76 -29.31 22.86
CA ILE A 11 45.48 -28.71 23.28
C ILE A 11 45.26 -27.36 22.58
N ILE A 12 46.29 -26.52 22.46
CA ILE A 12 46.21 -25.24 21.75
C ILE A 12 45.96 -25.47 20.25
N ALA A 13 46.60 -26.47 19.63
CA ALA A 13 46.38 -26.79 18.22
C ALA A 13 44.94 -27.27 17.94
N VAL A 14 44.36 -28.10 18.83
CA VAL A 14 42.95 -28.54 18.70
C VAL A 14 41.99 -27.37 18.90
N PHE A 15 42.26 -26.47 19.86
CA PHE A 15 41.44 -25.28 20.07
C PHE A 15 41.44 -24.32 18.86
N ILE A 16 42.60 -24.12 18.21
CA ILE A 16 42.71 -23.28 17.00
C ILE A 16 41.91 -23.89 15.83
N ILE A 17 41.91 -25.22 15.67
CA ILE A 17 41.17 -25.89 14.60
C ILE A 17 39.65 -25.79 14.82
N VAL A 18 39.17 -25.95 16.06
CA VAL A 18 37.74 -25.81 16.40
C VAL A 18 37.26 -24.36 16.25
N LEU A 19 38.11 -23.37 16.56
CA LEU A 19 37.76 -21.96 16.34
C LEU A 19 37.65 -21.62 14.85
N ALA A 20 38.57 -22.14 14.02
CA ALA A 20 38.60 -21.87 12.59
C ALA A 20 37.42 -22.51 11.83
N THR A 21 36.96 -23.70 12.25
CA THR A 21 35.78 -24.34 11.65
C THR A 21 34.48 -23.66 12.10
N GLY A 22 34.39 -23.20 13.36
CA GLY A 22 33.24 -22.44 13.87
C GLY A 22 33.02 -21.12 13.14
N THR A 23 34.10 -20.36 12.86
CA THR A 23 34.00 -19.11 12.10
C THR A 23 33.62 -19.33 10.64
N GLY A 24 34.07 -20.43 10.03
CA GLY A 24 33.72 -20.78 8.65
C GLY A 24 32.24 -21.12 8.47
N VAL A 25 31.66 -21.87 9.42
CA VAL A 25 30.23 -22.20 9.42
C VAL A 25 29.36 -20.97 9.68
N TYR A 26 29.76 -20.10 10.61
CA TYR A 26 29.05 -18.85 10.89
C TYR A 26 29.04 -17.91 9.67
N ALA A 27 30.20 -17.73 9.01
CA ALA A 27 30.28 -16.94 7.79
C ALA A 27 29.49 -17.55 6.61
N TYR A 28 29.50 -18.88 6.47
CA TYR A 28 28.71 -19.57 5.44
C TYR A 28 27.20 -19.42 5.66
N LEU A 29 26.72 -19.54 6.91
CA LEU A 29 25.31 -19.33 7.26
C LEU A 29 24.86 -17.87 7.06
N ASN A 30 25.74 -16.89 7.32
CA ASN A 30 25.44 -15.48 7.07
C ASN A 30 25.62 -15.05 5.60
N SER A 31 26.36 -15.81 4.79
CA SER A 31 26.62 -15.46 3.38
C SER A 31 25.41 -15.66 2.46
N LYS A 32 24.37 -16.39 2.90
CA LYS A 32 23.10 -16.54 2.16
C LYS A 32 22.08 -15.43 2.42
N SER A 33 22.41 -14.45 3.25
CA SER A 33 21.59 -13.26 3.50
C SER A 33 22.23 -12.05 2.83
N ALA A 34 22.34 -12.08 1.50
CA ALA A 34 22.54 -10.84 0.76
C ALA A 34 21.20 -10.07 0.80
N PRO A 35 21.16 -8.79 1.19
CA PRO A 35 19.97 -7.98 0.94
C PRO A 35 19.81 -7.93 -0.57
N ALA A 36 18.71 -8.50 -1.06
CA ALA A 36 18.30 -8.29 -2.44
C ALA A 36 18.20 -6.78 -2.63
N ALA A 37 19.02 -6.23 -3.52
CA ALA A 37 18.89 -4.84 -3.93
C ALA A 37 17.48 -4.69 -4.51
N ALA A 38 16.60 -4.04 -3.75
CA ALA A 38 15.28 -3.66 -4.21
C ALA A 38 15.46 -2.73 -5.41
N GLY A 39 15.28 -3.27 -6.62
CA GLY A 39 15.14 -2.45 -7.81
C GLY A 39 13.91 -1.58 -7.61
N GLN A 40 14.09 -0.27 -7.53
CA GLN A 40 12.97 0.67 -7.57
C GLN A 40 12.32 0.58 -8.96
N THR A 41 11.21 -0.14 -9.04
CA THR A 41 10.28 -0.09 -10.16
C THR A 41 9.42 1.17 -10.01
N ILE A 42 9.73 2.17 -10.83
CA ILE A 42 8.89 3.37 -10.95
C ILE A 42 7.59 2.98 -11.66
N GLY A 43 6.49 2.95 -10.91
CA GLY A 43 5.13 3.09 -11.43
C GLY A 43 4.32 1.80 -11.59
N GLY A 44 3.38 1.58 -10.67
CA GLY A 44 2.23 0.68 -10.86
C GLY A 44 2.32 -0.66 -10.15
N SER A 45 1.80 -0.68 -8.91
CA SER A 45 1.24 -1.85 -8.21
C SER A 45 2.11 -3.12 -8.16
N ASP A 46 3.06 -3.17 -7.22
CA ASP A 46 3.45 -4.45 -6.62
C ASP A 46 2.29 -4.90 -5.72
N GLU A 47 1.31 -5.52 -6.36
CA GLU A 47 0.17 -6.17 -5.71
C GLU A 47 0.40 -7.66 -5.60
N ARG A 48 0.10 -8.20 -4.42
CA ARG A 48 0.09 -9.62 -4.15
C ARG A 48 -1.06 -10.27 -4.91
N ARG A 49 -0.73 -11.24 -5.76
CA ARG A 49 -1.73 -11.98 -6.53
C ARG A 49 -2.31 -13.14 -5.72
N GLY A 50 -3.63 -13.20 -5.62
CA GLY A 50 -4.35 -14.35 -5.07
C GLY A 50 -4.38 -14.47 -3.55
N SER A 51 -3.78 -13.52 -2.82
CA SER A 51 -3.93 -13.37 -1.37
C SER A 51 -3.76 -11.91 -0.96
N TYR A 52 -3.93 -11.63 0.34
CA TYR A 52 -3.84 -10.29 0.91
C TYR A 52 -3.06 -10.36 2.22
N PHE A 53 -2.45 -9.24 2.61
CA PHE A 53 -1.90 -9.06 3.94
C PHE A 53 -3.01 -8.68 4.92
N THR A 54 -2.91 -9.17 6.15
CA THR A 54 -3.68 -8.72 7.31
C THR A 54 -2.75 -7.95 8.24
N VAL A 55 -3.03 -6.67 8.44
CA VAL A 55 -2.24 -5.81 9.32
C VAL A 55 -2.86 -5.80 10.71
N LEU A 56 -2.07 -6.15 11.72
CA LEU A 56 -2.48 -6.25 13.12
C LEU A 56 -1.77 -5.17 13.95
N ASP A 57 -2.43 -4.69 14.99
CA ASP A 57 -1.77 -3.88 16.03
C ASP A 57 -1.05 -4.74 17.08
N GLU A 58 -0.37 -4.09 18.03
CA GLU A 58 0.37 -4.74 19.13
C GLU A 58 -0.50 -5.61 20.05
N SER A 59 -1.83 -5.41 20.05
CA SER A 59 -2.79 -6.23 20.81
C SER A 59 -3.31 -7.44 20.01
N GLY A 60 -2.98 -7.54 18.73
CA GLY A 60 -3.48 -8.55 17.81
C GLY A 60 -4.82 -8.18 17.15
N LYS A 61 -5.28 -6.94 17.29
CA LYS A 61 -6.50 -6.46 16.60
C LYS A 61 -6.17 -6.16 15.14
N THR A 62 -7.02 -6.60 14.22
CA THR A 62 -6.91 -6.26 12.80
C THR A 62 -7.17 -4.77 12.58
N LEU A 63 -6.21 -4.08 11.95
CA LEU A 63 -6.34 -2.71 11.49
C LEU A 63 -7.01 -2.68 10.10
N PHE A 64 -6.45 -3.42 9.15
CA PHE A 64 -7.00 -3.53 7.78
C PHE A 64 -6.41 -4.74 7.04
N THR A 65 -6.92 -5.00 5.83
CA THR A 65 -6.34 -5.94 4.87
C THR A 65 -5.98 -5.23 3.57
N THR A 66 -4.91 -5.67 2.89
CA THR A 66 -4.48 -5.07 1.62
C THR A 66 -3.85 -6.07 0.67
N GLY A 67 -4.10 -5.90 -0.62
CA GLY A 67 -3.36 -6.59 -1.69
C GLY A 67 -2.03 -5.92 -2.02
N HIS A 68 -1.76 -4.72 -1.54
CA HIS A 68 -0.49 -4.04 -1.80
C HIS A 68 0.66 -4.74 -1.07
N MET A 69 1.83 -4.79 -1.68
CA MET A 69 3.04 -5.26 -1.02
C MET A 69 3.37 -4.37 0.18
N LEU A 70 3.62 -4.99 1.33
CA LEU A 70 3.99 -4.29 2.57
C LEU A 70 5.47 -4.45 2.88
N HIS A 71 6.06 -3.37 3.38
CA HIS A 71 7.44 -3.31 3.84
C HIS A 71 7.50 -2.80 5.28
N VAL A 72 8.54 -3.19 6.00
CA VAL A 72 8.85 -2.60 7.31
C VAL A 72 9.17 -1.12 7.11
N GLY A 73 8.55 -0.26 7.93
CA GLY A 73 8.59 1.19 7.83
C GLY A 73 7.41 1.80 7.06
N ASP A 74 6.55 1.00 6.43
CA ASP A 74 5.32 1.51 5.82
C ASP A 74 4.39 2.11 6.88
N GLU A 75 3.65 3.15 6.50
CA GLU A 75 2.80 3.91 7.42
C GLU A 75 1.33 3.85 7.02
N PHE A 76 0.48 3.80 8.04
CA PHE A 76 -0.97 3.81 7.90
C PHE A 76 -1.57 4.82 8.88
N ILE A 77 -2.59 5.55 8.46
CA ILE A 77 -3.35 6.47 9.32
C ILE A 77 -4.77 5.94 9.40
N SER A 78 -5.23 5.61 10.60
CA SER A 78 -6.57 5.10 10.85
C SER A 78 -7.63 6.22 10.87
N GLU A 79 -8.90 5.80 10.91
CA GLU A 79 -10.07 6.68 10.96
C GLU A 79 -10.10 7.63 12.17
N ASP A 80 -9.39 7.29 13.24
CA ASP A 80 -9.25 8.11 14.45
C ASP A 80 -7.98 8.97 14.43
N ASP A 81 -7.39 9.21 13.25
CA ASP A 81 -6.14 9.95 13.03
C ASP A 81 -4.91 9.32 13.70
N THR A 82 -4.97 8.06 14.14
CA THR A 82 -3.79 7.40 14.71
C THR A 82 -2.86 6.92 13.59
N ARG A 83 -1.61 7.41 13.60
CA ARG A 83 -0.55 6.93 12.71
C ARG A 83 0.08 5.67 13.29
N TYR A 84 0.14 4.64 12.46
CA TYR A 84 0.79 3.37 12.69
C TYR A 84 1.99 3.19 11.75
N GLU A 85 3.02 2.50 12.21
CA GLU A 85 4.18 2.11 11.42
C GLU A 85 4.33 0.58 11.44
N VAL A 86 4.48 -0.03 10.26
CA VAL A 86 4.70 -1.47 10.11
C VAL A 86 6.09 -1.81 10.63
N ILE A 87 6.17 -2.59 11.71
CA ILE A 87 7.43 -2.98 12.35
C ILE A 87 7.90 -4.39 11.95
N ARG A 88 7.00 -5.21 11.39
CA ARG A 88 7.29 -6.57 10.96
C ARG A 88 6.29 -7.02 9.89
N VAL A 89 6.78 -7.79 8.92
CA VAL A 89 5.97 -8.45 7.90
C VAL A 89 6.39 -9.91 7.84
N ASP A 90 5.47 -10.83 8.13
CA ASP A 90 5.67 -12.27 8.09
C ASP A 90 4.57 -12.92 7.25
N GLU A 91 4.95 -13.43 6.08
CA GLU A 91 4.04 -14.05 5.10
C GLU A 91 2.81 -13.17 4.78
N ASP A 92 1.66 -13.44 5.40
CA ASP A 92 0.37 -12.79 5.14
C ASP A 92 -0.04 -11.86 6.31
N ILE A 93 0.80 -11.75 7.34
CA ILE A 93 0.53 -10.98 8.55
C ILE A 93 1.59 -9.88 8.67
N ALA A 94 1.14 -8.64 8.83
CA ALA A 94 2.01 -7.53 9.21
C ALA A 94 1.65 -7.06 10.63
N LEU A 95 2.66 -6.72 11.43
CA LEU A 95 2.48 -6.09 12.73
C LEU A 95 2.82 -4.62 12.62
N ALA A 96 1.90 -3.76 13.03
CA ALA A 96 2.06 -2.33 13.07
C ALA A 96 1.98 -1.79 14.50
N LYS A 97 2.81 -0.81 14.80
CA LYS A 97 2.87 -0.13 16.09
C LYS A 97 2.25 1.25 15.98
N ALA A 98 1.43 1.63 16.97
CA ALA A 98 0.92 2.98 17.07
C ALA A 98 2.07 3.96 17.37
N VAL A 99 2.25 4.96 16.52
CA VAL A 99 3.25 6.02 16.70
C VAL A 99 2.65 7.24 17.39
N GLY A 100 1.38 7.53 17.14
CA GLY A 100 0.64 8.59 17.81
C GLY A 100 -0.49 9.15 16.96
N ARG A 101 -1.34 9.99 17.58
CA ARG A 101 -2.41 10.69 16.88
C ARG A 101 -1.83 11.85 16.06
N MET A 102 -2.31 12.00 14.84
CA MET A 102 -1.98 13.14 13.99
C MET A 102 -2.72 14.38 14.47
N GLU A 103 -1.99 15.49 14.48
CA GLU A 103 -2.58 16.80 14.68
C GLU A 103 -3.29 17.24 13.39
N ALA A 104 -4.44 17.88 13.55
CA ALA A 104 -5.13 18.49 12.42
C ALA A 104 -4.21 19.50 11.75
N LEU A 105 -4.18 19.50 10.42
CA LEU A 105 -3.52 20.57 9.68
C LEU A 105 -4.16 21.91 10.06
N PRO A 106 -3.37 22.98 10.19
CA PRO A 106 -3.92 24.30 10.47
C PRO A 106 -4.93 24.66 9.37
N LEU A 107 -6.07 25.21 9.78
CA LEU A 107 -7.06 25.74 8.85
C LEU A 107 -6.38 26.79 7.97
N LEU A 108 -6.22 26.47 6.68
CA LEU A 108 -5.80 27.46 5.72
C LEU A 108 -6.90 28.50 5.60
N PRO A 109 -6.58 29.81 5.62
CA PRO A 109 -7.59 30.83 5.41
C PRO A 109 -8.20 30.62 4.02
N VAL A 110 -9.45 30.16 4.01
CA VAL A 110 -10.24 30.06 2.79
C VAL A 110 -10.55 31.49 2.38
N MET A 111 -9.77 32.04 1.44
CA MET A 111 -10.19 33.20 0.68
C MET A 111 -11.52 32.82 0.04
N GLY A 112 -12.61 33.41 0.54
CA GLY A 112 -13.95 33.15 0.05
C GLY A 112 -13.93 33.25 -1.46
N ALA A 113 -14.17 32.14 -2.15
CA ALA A 113 -14.39 32.17 -3.58
C ALA A 113 -15.53 33.16 -3.81
N GLN A 114 -15.29 34.22 -4.59
CA GLN A 114 -16.39 35.03 -5.08
C GLN A 114 -17.25 34.09 -5.91
N ILE A 115 -18.37 33.65 -5.35
CA ILE A 115 -19.37 32.90 -6.09
C ILE A 115 -20.01 33.93 -7.02
N GLU A 116 -19.43 34.10 -8.20
CA GLU A 116 -20.17 34.72 -9.29
C GLU A 116 -21.39 33.85 -9.55
N SER A 117 -22.57 34.45 -9.36
CA SER A 117 -23.85 33.78 -9.63
C SER A 117 -24.03 33.64 -11.14
N GLY A 118 -23.44 32.58 -11.70
CA GLY A 118 -23.67 32.12 -13.07
C GLY A 118 -24.24 30.71 -13.08
N THR A 119 -24.89 30.32 -14.18
CA THR A 119 -25.25 28.92 -14.47
C THR A 119 -23.97 28.13 -14.70
N GLY A 120 -23.31 27.74 -13.62
CA GLY A 120 -22.01 27.08 -13.66
C GLY A 120 -22.05 25.83 -14.52
N LYS A 121 -21.17 25.75 -15.52
CA LYS A 121 -20.92 24.50 -16.23
C LYS A 121 -20.21 23.54 -15.30
N VAL A 122 -20.67 22.29 -15.25
CA VAL A 122 -20.07 21.24 -14.40
C VAL A 122 -19.59 20.11 -15.28
N ALA A 123 -18.30 19.83 -15.32
CA ALA A 123 -17.78 18.65 -16.02
C ALA A 123 -17.86 17.43 -15.10
N ILE A 124 -18.38 16.32 -15.60
CA ILE A 124 -18.40 15.01 -14.94
C ILE A 124 -17.64 14.04 -15.85
N TYR A 125 -16.61 13.38 -15.32
CA TYR A 125 -15.85 12.36 -16.02
C TYR A 125 -15.46 11.26 -15.03
N HIS A 126 -15.05 10.11 -15.56
CA HIS A 126 -14.79 8.91 -14.78
C HIS A 126 -13.38 8.41 -15.06
N THR A 127 -12.56 8.25 -14.03
CA THR A 127 -11.21 7.68 -14.19
C THR A 127 -11.28 6.19 -14.52
N HIS A 128 -12.28 5.50 -13.98
CA HIS A 128 -12.61 4.11 -14.29
C HIS A 128 -14.04 4.01 -14.80
N SER A 129 -14.24 3.35 -15.93
CA SER A 129 -15.55 3.20 -16.58
C SER A 129 -16.14 1.80 -16.45
N SER A 130 -15.51 0.90 -15.68
CA SER A 130 -15.98 -0.49 -15.56
C SER A 130 -16.66 -0.83 -14.25
N GLU A 131 -16.63 0.05 -13.25
CA GLU A 131 -17.24 -0.20 -11.95
C GLU A 131 -18.76 -0.39 -12.08
N SER A 132 -19.24 -1.52 -11.57
CA SER A 132 -20.63 -1.94 -11.60
C SER A 132 -21.08 -2.46 -10.23
N TYR A 133 -22.40 -2.50 -10.02
CA TYR A 133 -22.98 -2.77 -8.71
C TYR A 133 -23.88 -4.00 -8.72
N VAL A 134 -23.71 -4.90 -7.75
CA VAL A 134 -24.62 -6.03 -7.51
C VAL A 134 -25.67 -5.61 -6.47
N PRO A 135 -26.99 -5.87 -6.68
CA PRO A 135 -27.56 -6.71 -7.73
C PRO A 135 -27.95 -5.99 -9.03
N SER A 136 -27.96 -4.66 -9.10
CA SER A 136 -28.53 -3.90 -10.22
C SER A 136 -27.91 -4.20 -11.58
N ASP A 137 -26.59 -4.37 -11.63
CA ASP A 137 -25.82 -4.67 -12.83
C ASP A 137 -25.50 -6.16 -12.99
N GLY A 138 -25.83 -6.98 -11.99
CA GLY A 138 -25.56 -8.43 -12.00
C GLY A 138 -24.07 -8.84 -12.00
N THR A 139 -23.13 -7.89 -11.99
CA THR A 139 -21.69 -8.09 -11.89
C THR A 139 -21.05 -6.88 -11.21
N GLU A 140 -19.88 -7.06 -10.62
CA GLU A 140 -19.09 -5.98 -10.00
C GLU A 140 -18.29 -5.17 -11.05
N SER A 141 -18.12 -5.72 -12.26
CA SER A 141 -17.35 -5.05 -13.31
C SER A 141 -17.86 -5.36 -14.72
N ARG A 142 -18.03 -4.32 -15.53
CA ARG A 142 -18.38 -4.37 -16.96
C ARG A 142 -17.38 -3.52 -17.76
N PRO A 143 -16.48 -4.10 -18.55
CA PRO A 143 -15.43 -3.35 -19.25
C PRO A 143 -15.96 -2.16 -20.06
N GLY A 144 -15.61 -0.94 -19.64
CA GLY A 144 -15.97 0.30 -20.34
C GLY A 144 -17.43 0.73 -20.25
N ALA A 145 -18.30 -0.05 -19.60
CA ALA A 145 -19.75 0.15 -19.56
C ALA A 145 -20.32 -0.21 -18.16
N GLY A 146 -19.59 0.16 -17.12
CA GLY A 146 -19.98 -0.01 -15.73
C GLY A 146 -21.14 0.90 -15.33
N GLY A 147 -21.89 0.48 -14.31
CA GLY A 147 -23.00 1.23 -13.73
C GLY A 147 -22.58 2.59 -13.13
N ILE A 148 -21.29 2.82 -12.90
CA ILE A 148 -20.75 4.14 -12.55
C ILE A 148 -21.13 5.24 -13.55
N LEU A 149 -21.30 4.89 -14.84
CA LEU A 149 -21.79 5.83 -15.85
C LEU A 149 -23.25 6.25 -15.60
N ASP A 150 -24.10 5.33 -15.13
CA ASP A 150 -25.49 5.62 -14.76
C ASP A 150 -25.58 6.49 -13.49
N VAL A 151 -24.65 6.29 -12.55
CA VAL A 151 -24.47 7.18 -11.39
C VAL A 151 -24.10 8.59 -11.86
N GLY A 152 -23.14 8.71 -12.78
CA GLY A 152 -22.76 9.99 -13.40
C GLY A 152 -23.93 10.67 -14.11
N ALA A 153 -24.75 9.92 -14.85
CA ALA A 153 -25.94 10.44 -15.51
C ALA A 153 -26.99 10.91 -14.49
N SER A 154 -27.18 10.17 -13.40
CA SER A 154 -28.09 10.54 -12.32
C SER A 154 -27.65 11.84 -11.62
N MET A 155 -26.35 11.99 -11.37
CA MET A 155 -25.75 13.21 -10.83
C MET A 155 -25.93 14.40 -11.78
N ALA A 156 -25.65 14.22 -13.08
CA ALA A 156 -25.88 15.24 -14.11
C ALA A 156 -27.35 15.69 -14.13
N ASN A 157 -28.29 14.74 -14.09
CA ASN A 157 -29.72 15.07 -14.05
C ASN A 157 -30.09 15.86 -12.77
N GLY A 158 -29.51 15.51 -11.62
CA GLY A 158 -29.71 16.24 -10.37
C GLY A 158 -29.19 17.68 -10.43
N LEU A 159 -28.01 17.89 -10.99
CA LEU A 159 -27.42 19.22 -11.19
C LEU A 159 -28.23 20.07 -12.18
N LYS A 160 -28.66 19.47 -13.30
CA LYS A 160 -29.50 20.15 -14.29
C LYS A 160 -30.82 20.63 -13.69
N LYS A 161 -31.48 19.81 -12.85
CA LYS A 161 -32.71 20.19 -12.13
C LYS A 161 -32.51 21.37 -11.17
N ARG A 162 -31.27 21.63 -10.73
CA ARG A 162 -30.91 22.74 -9.84
C ARG A 162 -30.38 23.97 -10.58
N GLY A 163 -30.46 23.98 -11.92
CA GLY A 163 -30.08 25.14 -12.75
C GLY A 163 -28.62 25.18 -13.20
N ALA A 164 -27.84 24.13 -12.98
CA ALA A 164 -26.49 24.00 -13.52
C ALA A 164 -26.49 23.44 -14.95
N GLU A 165 -25.35 23.56 -15.65
CA GLU A 165 -25.14 22.99 -16.98
C GLU A 165 -24.09 21.85 -16.95
N PRO A 166 -24.48 20.63 -16.56
CA PRO A 166 -23.54 19.52 -16.50
C PRO A 166 -23.19 18.98 -17.90
N VAL A 167 -21.91 18.68 -18.12
CA VAL A 167 -21.35 17.98 -19.28
C VAL A 167 -20.77 16.66 -18.76
N HIS A 168 -21.43 15.55 -19.05
CA HIS A 168 -20.99 14.22 -18.65
C HIS A 168 -20.25 13.53 -19.79
N SER A 169 -18.94 13.32 -19.60
CA SER A 169 -18.11 12.51 -20.50
C SER A 169 -18.21 11.04 -20.11
N THR A 170 -18.58 10.21 -21.08
CA THR A 170 -18.61 8.74 -20.96
C THR A 170 -17.42 8.08 -21.66
N THR A 171 -16.37 8.85 -21.93
CA THR A 171 -15.13 8.33 -22.54
C THR A 171 -14.57 7.22 -21.67
N SER A 172 -14.28 6.07 -22.29
CA SER A 172 -13.71 4.93 -21.59
C SER A 172 -12.19 5.03 -21.54
N HIS A 173 -11.62 4.76 -20.36
CA HIS A 173 -10.17 4.75 -20.14
C HIS A 173 -9.66 3.33 -19.85
N ALA A 174 -10.30 2.33 -20.45
CA ALA A 174 -9.92 0.92 -20.34
C ALA A 174 -8.46 0.65 -20.79
N PRO A 175 -7.82 -0.45 -20.32
CA PRO A 175 -8.35 -1.47 -19.40
C PRO A 175 -8.54 -0.97 -17.96
N HIS A 176 -9.21 -1.74 -17.11
CA HIS A 176 -9.31 -1.41 -15.69
C HIS A 176 -8.01 -1.79 -14.97
N ASP A 177 -7.06 -0.87 -14.94
CA ASP A 177 -5.74 -1.03 -14.34
C ASP A 177 -5.27 0.26 -13.66
N ALA A 178 -4.15 0.19 -12.93
CA ALA A 178 -3.57 1.35 -12.25
C ALA A 178 -3.23 2.52 -13.20
N ALA A 179 -3.06 2.25 -14.50
CA ALA A 179 -2.78 3.27 -15.51
C ALA A 179 -4.04 4.00 -16.03
N ALA A 180 -5.25 3.61 -15.63
CA ALA A 180 -6.50 4.28 -16.01
C ALA A 180 -6.55 5.75 -15.55
N TYR A 181 -5.96 6.05 -14.38
CA TYR A 181 -5.78 7.43 -13.91
C TYR A 181 -4.92 8.28 -14.85
N ALA A 182 -3.84 7.71 -15.40
CA ALA A 182 -2.98 8.44 -16.32
C ALA A 182 -3.69 8.71 -17.66
N ARG A 183 -4.51 7.75 -18.13
CA ARG A 183 -5.28 7.87 -19.38
C ARG A 183 -6.48 8.81 -19.31
N SER A 184 -6.94 9.18 -18.11
CA SER A 184 -8.13 10.03 -17.89
C SER A 184 -7.81 11.50 -17.60
N ARG A 185 -6.53 11.87 -17.59
CA ARG A 185 -6.05 13.26 -17.49
C ARG A 185 -5.88 13.88 -18.86
#